data_AF-A0A9Q0HS84-F1
#
_entry.id   AF-A0A9Q0HS84-F1
#
_cell.length_a   1.000
_cell.length_b   1.000
_cell.length_c   1.000
_cell.angle_alpha   90.00
_cell.angle_beta   90.00
_cell.angle_gamma   90.00
#
_symmetry.space_group_name_H-M   'P 1'
#
loop_
_entity.id
_entity.type
_entity.pdbx_description
1 polymer ?
#
loop_
_entity_poly.entity_id
_entity_poly.type
_entity_poly.pdbx_seq_one_letter_code
_entity_poly.pdbx_strand_id
1 'polypeptide(L)'
;MCGNPSPSGSVGVLAARLSEHWTEQQQRKTIQMWSHGIASYDLFMWNWKSFFLEESSNKYQALRSAGEREREREMVVKHVLLAKFKEEVAAEKVEELIRGYANLVSVVPSMMAFHWGRDVSIENLHQGFTHVFESSFDSTQGIADYISHPAHLHFANIFLPALDKVLVVDFQPTPGPNPDPGN
;
A
#
# COMPACT_ATOMS: atom_id res chain seq x y z
N MET A 1 -32.67 13.81 61.95
CA MET A 1 -33.31 14.16 60.66
C MET A 1 -32.15 14.48 59.72
N CYS A 2 -31.94 13.84 58.57
CA CYS A 2 -32.90 13.40 57.55
C CYS A 2 -32.49 12.05 56.98
N GLY A 3 -33.48 11.22 56.65
CA GLY A 3 -33.28 9.92 56.03
C GLY A 3 -32.94 10.04 54.54
N ASN A 4 -32.22 9.03 54.04
CA ASN A 4 -31.96 8.82 52.62
C ASN A 4 -33.26 8.48 51.88
N PRO A 5 -33.52 9.04 50.68
CA PRO A 5 -34.54 8.50 49.80
C PRO A 5 -33.99 7.32 48.99
N SER A 6 -34.78 6.25 48.92
CA SER A 6 -34.56 5.10 48.04
C SER A 6 -34.66 5.48 46.55
N PRO A 7 -33.95 4.78 45.65
CA PRO A 7 -34.06 5.01 44.22
C PRO A 7 -35.30 4.28 43.68
N SER A 8 -36.41 5.00 43.54
CA SER A 8 -37.55 4.54 42.74
C SER A 8 -37.43 5.05 41.30
N GLY A 9 -37.06 4.18 40.38
CA GLY A 9 -37.06 4.50 38.94
C GLY A 9 -36.43 3.39 38.12
N SER A 10 -37.25 2.43 37.67
CA SER A 10 -36.82 1.23 36.91
C SER A 10 -36.26 1.50 35.51
N VAL A 11 -36.12 2.77 35.11
CA VAL A 11 -35.62 3.16 33.78
C VAL A 11 -34.09 3.26 33.75
N GLY A 12 -33.45 3.63 34.86
CA GLY A 12 -31.98 3.78 34.93
C GLY A 12 -31.22 2.45 34.91
N VAL A 13 -31.81 1.40 35.51
CA VAL A 13 -31.18 0.06 35.58
C VAL A 13 -31.32 -0.71 34.27
N LEU A 14 -32.41 -0.50 33.51
CA LEU A 14 -32.57 -1.11 32.19
C LEU A 14 -31.63 -0.50 31.15
N ALA A 15 -31.36 0.81 31.22
CA ALA A 15 -30.39 1.47 30.34
C ALA A 15 -28.95 1.01 30.61
N ALA A 16 -28.58 0.79 31.88
CA ALA A 16 -27.26 0.29 32.27
C ALA A 16 -27.02 -1.18 31.85
N ARG A 17 -28.08 -1.99 31.69
CA ARG A 17 -27.96 -3.39 31.28
C ARG A 17 -27.85 -3.58 29.76
N LEU A 18 -28.09 -2.53 28.97
CA LEU A 18 -27.95 -2.54 27.50
C LEU A 18 -26.62 -1.95 27.01
N SER A 19 -25.81 -1.37 27.90
CA SER A 19 -24.52 -0.74 27.57
C SER A 19 -23.31 -1.69 27.61
N GLU A 20 -23.49 -2.94 28.03
CA GLU A 20 -22.41 -3.94 28.15
C GLU A 20 -21.88 -4.42 26.78
N HIS A 21 -22.48 -3.98 25.67
CA HIS A 21 -22.04 -4.31 24.30
C HIS A 21 -21.56 -3.09 23.50
N TRP A 22 -21.37 -1.95 24.17
CA TRP A 22 -21.06 -0.68 23.52
C TRP A 22 -19.57 -0.42 23.57
N THR A 23 -19.01 0.11 22.48
CA THR A 23 -17.61 0.50 22.45
C THR A 23 -17.38 1.66 23.42
N GLU A 24 -16.17 1.80 23.97
CA GLU A 24 -15.86 2.92 24.88
C GLU A 24 -16.14 4.30 24.25
N GLN A 25 -16.00 4.43 22.92
CA GLN A 25 -16.33 5.65 22.19
C GLN A 25 -17.84 5.93 22.17
N GLN A 26 -18.66 4.89 22.00
CA GLN A 26 -20.12 4.99 22.08
C GLN A 26 -20.55 5.39 23.50
N GLN A 27 -19.95 4.80 24.53
CA GLN A 27 -20.22 5.15 25.92
C GLN A 27 -19.83 6.62 26.23
N ARG A 28 -18.64 7.06 25.81
CA ARG A 28 -18.16 8.44 26.01
C ARG A 28 -19.04 9.48 25.32
N LYS A 29 -19.42 9.26 24.05
CA LYS A 29 -20.33 10.19 23.33
C LYS A 29 -21.72 10.22 23.94
N THR A 30 -22.23 9.07 24.40
CA THR A 30 -23.51 9.01 25.12
C THR A 30 -23.46 9.89 26.36
N ILE A 31 -22.45 9.72 27.22
CA ILE A 31 -22.27 10.51 28.45
C ILE A 31 -22.19 12.02 28.13
N GLN A 32 -21.45 12.40 27.09
CA GLN A 32 -21.33 13.81 26.65
C GLN A 32 -22.67 14.41 26.20
N MET A 33 -23.52 13.63 25.53
CA MET A 33 -24.86 14.07 25.08
C MET A 33 -25.81 14.31 26.26
N TRP A 34 -25.69 13.55 27.36
CA TRP A 34 -26.47 13.78 28.59
C TRP A 34 -26.03 15.06 29.34
N SER A 35 -24.76 15.45 29.24
CA SER A 35 -24.23 16.66 29.90
C SER A 35 -24.68 17.98 29.24
N HIS A 36 -25.16 17.94 27.99
CA HIS A 36 -25.56 19.13 27.23
C HIS A 36 -27.09 19.37 27.19
N GLY A 37 -27.88 18.61 27.95
CA GLY A 37 -29.32 18.89 28.13
C GLY A 37 -30.18 18.69 26.87
N ILE A 38 -29.95 17.64 26.09
CA ILE A 38 -30.82 17.27 24.97
C ILE A 38 -32.20 16.84 25.52
N ALA A 39 -33.13 17.78 25.61
CA ALA A 39 -34.41 17.62 26.31
C ALA A 39 -35.53 16.95 25.47
N SER A 40 -35.22 16.45 24.27
CA SER A 40 -36.20 15.76 23.42
C SER A 40 -35.62 14.46 22.88
N TYR A 41 -36.40 13.39 23.02
CA TYR A 41 -36.11 12.06 22.49
C TYR A 41 -35.85 12.09 20.98
N ASP A 42 -36.56 12.93 20.23
CA ASP A 42 -36.39 13.02 18.77
C ASP A 42 -35.03 13.61 18.37
N LEU A 43 -34.54 14.61 19.12
CA LEU A 43 -33.22 15.22 18.88
C LEU A 43 -32.09 14.29 19.32
N PHE A 44 -32.30 13.54 20.41
CA PHE A 44 -31.39 12.48 20.84
C PHE A 44 -31.27 11.40 19.77
N MET A 45 -32.40 10.87 19.28
CA MET A 45 -32.42 9.82 18.27
C MET A 45 -31.90 10.30 16.91
N TRP A 46 -32.09 11.57 16.55
CA TRP A 46 -31.51 12.15 15.34
C TRP A 46 -29.99 12.27 15.45
N ASN A 47 -29.47 12.83 16.54
CA ASN A 47 -28.01 12.94 16.76
C ASN A 47 -27.35 11.55 16.90
N TRP A 48 -28.07 10.59 17.49
CA TRP A 48 -27.65 9.20 17.58
C TRP A 48 -27.56 8.52 16.20
N LYS A 49 -28.61 8.65 15.38
CA LYS A 49 -28.63 8.13 14.00
C LYS A 49 -27.52 8.77 13.17
N SER A 50 -27.32 10.09 13.28
CA SER A 50 -26.25 10.80 12.56
C SER A 50 -24.86 10.30 12.98
N PHE A 51 -24.61 10.15 14.28
CA PHE A 51 -23.33 9.60 14.76
C PHE A 51 -23.11 8.16 14.30
N PHE A 52 -24.14 7.31 14.38
CA PHE A 52 -24.05 5.92 13.94
C PHE A 52 -23.81 5.80 12.43
N LEU A 53 -24.46 6.65 11.63
CA LEU A 53 -24.25 6.72 10.18
C LEU A 53 -22.85 7.23 9.83
N GLU A 54 -22.32 8.20 10.59
CA GLU A 54 -20.95 8.72 10.44
C GLU A 54 -19.90 7.66 10.82
N GLU A 55 -20.08 6.98 11.96
CA GLU A 55 -19.18 5.90 12.42
C GLU A 55 -19.20 4.72 11.43
N SER A 56 -20.39 4.37 10.94
CA SER A 56 -20.55 3.35 9.89
C SER A 56 -19.84 3.78 8.60
N SER A 57 -20.07 5.00 8.13
CA SER A 57 -19.41 5.55 6.93
C SER A 57 -17.88 5.54 7.06
N ASN A 58 -17.34 5.98 8.20
CA ASN A 58 -15.91 5.96 8.47
C ASN A 58 -15.34 4.54 8.50
N LYS A 59 -16.06 3.59 9.11
CA LYS A 59 -15.70 2.17 9.08
C LYS A 59 -15.70 1.61 7.66
N TYR A 60 -16.71 1.95 6.85
CA TYR A 60 -16.78 1.54 5.45
C TYR A 60 -15.63 2.12 4.62
N GLN A 61 -15.29 3.40 4.80
CA GLN A 61 -14.14 4.01 4.13
C GLN A 61 -12.82 3.36 4.56
N ALA A 62 -12.64 3.11 5.87
CA ALA A 62 -11.45 2.43 6.37
C ALA A 62 -11.31 1.00 5.84
N LEU A 63 -12.41 0.24 5.78
CA LEU A 63 -12.44 -1.11 5.20
C LEU A 63 -12.21 -1.10 3.70
N ARG A 64 -12.77 -0.13 2.98
CA ARG A 64 -12.53 0.07 1.55
C ARG A 64 -11.06 0.39 1.28
N SER A 65 -10.47 1.34 2.00
CA SER A 65 -9.06 1.66 1.88
C SER A 65 -8.15 0.51 2.32
N ALA A 66 -8.56 -0.31 3.30
CA ALA A 66 -7.84 -1.52 3.68
C ALA A 66 -7.89 -2.56 2.56
N GLY A 67 -9.06 -2.78 1.94
CA GLY A 67 -9.20 -3.67 0.78
C GLY A 67 -8.50 -3.16 -0.48
N GLU A 68 -8.41 -1.84 -0.68
CA GLU A 68 -7.60 -1.23 -1.75
C GLU A 68 -6.09 -1.43 -1.50
N ARG A 69 -5.63 -1.27 -0.25
CA ARG A 69 -4.24 -1.58 0.14
C ARG A 69 -3.89 -3.07 0.08
N GLU A 70 -4.83 -3.96 0.40
CA GLU A 70 -4.64 -5.41 0.24
C GLU A 70 -4.56 -5.80 -1.23
N ARG A 71 -5.43 -5.25 -2.09
CA ARG A 71 -5.30 -5.42 -3.55
C ARG A 71 -3.99 -4.85 -4.10
N GLU A 72 -3.52 -3.72 -3.57
CA GLU A 72 -2.22 -3.14 -3.97
C GLU A 72 -1.05 -4.02 -3.55
N ARG A 73 -1.15 -4.73 -2.42
CA ARG A 73 -0.17 -5.74 -1.97
C ARG A 73 -0.25 -7.06 -2.74
N GLU A 74 -1.37 -7.35 -3.40
CA GLU A 74 -1.51 -8.50 -4.29
C GLU A 74 -0.96 -8.23 -5.69
N MET A 75 -0.75 -6.97 -6.07
CA MET A 75 -0.28 -6.59 -7.40
C MET A 75 1.23 -6.40 -7.41
N VAL A 76 1.93 -7.45 -7.86
CA VAL A 76 3.36 -7.39 -8.17
C VAL A 76 3.64 -6.22 -9.12
N VAL A 77 4.60 -5.37 -8.74
CA VAL A 77 5.09 -4.29 -9.60
C VAL A 77 6.37 -4.73 -10.29
N LYS A 78 6.47 -4.47 -11.59
CA LYS A 78 7.65 -4.71 -12.41
C LYS A 78 8.40 -3.41 -12.60
N HIS A 79 9.69 -3.45 -12.32
CA HIS A 79 10.65 -2.38 -12.61
C HIS A 79 11.53 -2.85 -13.77
N VAL A 80 11.38 -2.22 -14.92
CA VAL A 80 12.15 -2.55 -16.13
C VAL A 80 13.12 -1.43 -16.42
N LEU A 81 14.40 -1.79 -16.56
CA LEU A 81 15.47 -0.88 -16.94
C LEU A 81 16.08 -1.36 -18.26
N LEU A 82 15.98 -0.53 -19.30
CA LEU A 82 16.70 -0.70 -20.56
C LEU A 82 17.98 0.12 -20.49
N ALA A 83 19.10 -0.49 -20.86
CA ALA A 83 20.40 0.15 -20.79
C ALA A 83 21.25 -0.08 -22.03
N LYS A 84 22.15 0.87 -22.27
CA LYS A 84 23.34 0.71 -23.11
C LYS A 84 24.54 1.12 -22.27
N PHE A 85 25.51 0.22 -22.09
CA PHE A 85 26.80 0.57 -21.48
C PHE A 85 27.63 1.44 -22.44
N LYS A 86 28.48 2.32 -21.88
CA LYS A 86 29.43 3.08 -22.70
C LYS A 86 30.48 2.16 -23.33
N GLU A 87 31.00 2.54 -24.48
CA GLU A 87 31.92 1.71 -25.27
C GLU A 87 33.25 1.48 -24.55
N GLU A 88 33.66 2.41 -23.69
CA GLU A 88 34.87 2.32 -22.87
C GLU A 88 34.74 1.36 -21.68
N VAL A 89 33.54 0.86 -21.36
CA VAL A 89 33.35 -0.07 -20.25
C VAL A 89 33.75 -1.48 -20.69
N ALA A 90 34.80 -2.01 -20.08
CA ALA A 90 35.28 -3.37 -20.33
C ALA A 90 34.19 -4.43 -20.06
N ALA A 91 34.18 -5.51 -20.84
CA ALA A 91 33.18 -6.57 -20.75
C ALA A 91 33.15 -7.21 -19.35
N GLU A 92 34.32 -7.41 -18.74
CA GLU A 92 34.46 -7.96 -17.39
C GLU A 92 33.80 -7.04 -16.36
N LYS A 93 33.89 -5.72 -16.56
CA LYS A 93 33.24 -4.73 -15.70
C LYS A 93 31.72 -4.74 -15.90
N VAL A 94 31.24 -4.89 -17.13
CA VAL A 94 29.81 -5.06 -17.41
C VAL A 94 29.26 -6.27 -16.65
N GLU A 95 29.94 -7.41 -16.73
CA GLU A 95 29.51 -8.60 -15.98
C GLU A 95 29.54 -8.42 -14.46
N GLU A 96 30.56 -7.72 -13.94
CA GLU A 96 30.63 -7.37 -12.52
C GLU A 96 29.44 -6.51 -12.09
N LEU A 97 29.09 -5.50 -12.89
CA LEU A 97 27.92 -4.64 -12.65
C LEU A 97 26.61 -5.43 -12.66
N ILE A 98 26.46 -6.36 -13.61
CA ILE A 98 25.28 -7.22 -13.70
C ILE A 98 25.17 -8.14 -12.47
N ARG A 99 26.28 -8.76 -12.04
CA ARG A 99 26.32 -9.57 -10.81
C ARG A 99 26.00 -8.72 -9.58
N GLY A 100 26.52 -7.49 -9.51
CA GLY A 100 26.19 -6.53 -8.47
C GLY A 100 24.70 -6.20 -8.39
N TYR A 101 24.05 -6.01 -9.55
CA TYR A 101 22.61 -5.78 -9.61
C TYR A 101 21.85 -7.02 -9.11
N ALA A 102 22.18 -8.21 -9.61
CA ALA A 102 21.53 -9.45 -9.18
C ALA A 102 21.65 -9.68 -7.66
N ASN A 103 22.77 -9.26 -7.06
CA ASN A 103 22.98 -9.37 -5.63
C ASN A 103 22.03 -8.48 -4.80
N LEU A 104 21.43 -7.43 -5.38
CA LEU A 104 20.48 -6.57 -4.67
C LEU A 104 19.27 -7.33 -4.14
N VAL A 105 18.84 -8.40 -4.81
CA VAL A 105 17.76 -9.30 -4.33
C VAL A 105 18.06 -9.88 -2.94
N SER A 106 19.34 -10.15 -2.65
CA SER A 106 19.74 -10.73 -1.36
C SER A 106 19.85 -9.72 -0.22
N VAL A 107 19.95 -8.42 -0.54
CA VAL A 107 20.22 -7.35 0.44
C VAL A 107 19.11 -6.32 0.56
N VAL A 108 18.21 -6.22 -0.42
CA VAL A 108 17.06 -5.31 -0.41
C VAL A 108 15.77 -6.13 -0.29
N PRO A 109 15.15 -6.21 0.90
CA PRO A 109 14.03 -7.12 1.14
C PRO A 109 12.81 -6.92 0.25
N SER A 110 12.56 -5.71 -0.24
CA SER A 110 11.43 -5.42 -1.12
C SER A 110 11.63 -5.93 -2.56
N MET A 111 12.87 -6.19 -2.98
CA MET A 111 13.21 -6.69 -4.31
C MET A 111 13.08 -8.22 -4.33
N MET A 112 11.96 -8.73 -4.82
CA MET A 112 11.61 -10.14 -4.73
C MET A 112 12.36 -11.02 -5.73
N ALA A 113 12.57 -10.51 -6.95
CA ALA A 113 13.20 -11.25 -8.03
C ALA A 113 13.92 -10.31 -8.99
N PHE A 114 14.89 -10.87 -9.71
CA PHE A 114 15.67 -10.15 -10.72
C PHE A 114 15.98 -11.06 -11.90
N HIS A 115 15.73 -10.55 -13.10
CA HIS A 115 16.11 -11.17 -14.36
C HIS A 115 16.77 -10.14 -15.25
N TRP A 116 17.59 -10.58 -16.20
CA TRP A 116 18.19 -9.71 -17.18
C TRP A 116 18.48 -10.46 -18.47
N GLY A 117 18.69 -9.71 -19.56
CA GLY A 117 19.07 -10.27 -20.84
C GLY A 117 19.69 -9.22 -21.76
N ARG A 118 20.29 -9.68 -22.85
CA ARG A 118 20.72 -8.83 -23.97
C ARG A 118 19.62 -8.76 -25.01
N ASP A 119 19.59 -7.65 -25.76
CA ASP A 119 18.69 -7.54 -26.89
C ASP A 119 18.98 -8.65 -27.92
N VAL A 120 17.90 -9.30 -28.35
CA VAL A 120 17.89 -10.34 -29.41
C VAL A 120 16.87 -9.99 -30.49
N SER A 121 16.44 -8.73 -30.54
CA SER A 121 15.43 -8.27 -31.48
C SER A 121 15.92 -8.39 -32.93
N ILE A 122 15.05 -8.87 -33.81
CA ILE A 122 15.30 -8.92 -35.27
C ILE A 122 14.69 -7.72 -36.00
N GLU A 123 13.76 -7.02 -35.36
CA GLU A 123 13.04 -5.88 -35.92
C GLU A 123 13.88 -4.59 -35.93
N ASN A 124 15.03 -4.59 -35.25
CA ASN A 124 15.97 -3.47 -35.21
C ASN A 124 15.37 -2.14 -34.69
N LEU A 125 14.35 -2.24 -33.84
CA LEU A 125 13.66 -1.11 -33.20
C LEU A 125 14.15 -0.83 -31.76
N HIS A 126 15.23 -1.49 -31.34
CA HIS A 126 15.78 -1.39 -29.98
C HIS A 126 16.41 -0.01 -29.67
N GLN A 127 16.46 0.92 -30.63
CA GLN A 127 16.98 2.30 -30.48
C GLN A 127 18.38 2.36 -29.83
N GLY A 128 19.22 1.34 -30.06
CA GLY A 128 20.56 1.24 -29.49
C GLY A 128 20.63 0.79 -28.02
N PHE A 129 19.51 0.49 -27.35
CA PHE A 129 19.56 -0.25 -26.09
C PHE A 129 20.08 -1.68 -26.36
N THR A 130 20.84 -2.22 -25.41
CA THR A 130 21.52 -3.52 -25.58
C THR A 130 21.22 -4.51 -24.47
N HIS A 131 20.75 -4.03 -23.32
CA HIS A 131 20.42 -4.84 -22.16
C HIS A 131 19.04 -4.47 -21.61
N VAL A 132 18.34 -5.46 -21.10
CA VAL A 132 17.11 -5.32 -20.31
C VAL A 132 17.34 -5.93 -18.93
N PHE A 133 16.88 -5.23 -17.91
CA PHE A 133 16.85 -5.68 -16.53
C PHE A 133 15.41 -5.60 -16.04
N GLU A 134 14.92 -6.66 -15.42
CA GLU A 134 13.57 -6.75 -14.85
C GLU A 134 13.67 -7.13 -13.37
N SER A 135 13.14 -6.27 -12.51
CA SER A 135 13.01 -6.53 -11.08
C SER A 135 11.53 -6.64 -10.70
N SER A 136 11.21 -7.53 -9.78
CA SER A 136 9.85 -7.68 -9.24
C SER A 136 9.77 -7.19 -7.80
N PHE A 137 8.72 -6.45 -7.49
CA PHE A 137 8.42 -5.90 -6.18
C PHE A 137 7.00 -6.28 -5.77
N ASP A 138 6.75 -6.35 -4.46
CA ASP A 138 5.43 -6.67 -3.91
C ASP A 138 4.40 -5.54 -4.06
N SER A 139 4.87 -4.31 -4.29
CA SER A 139 4.05 -3.11 -4.28
C SER A 139 4.81 -1.90 -4.83
N THR A 140 4.09 -0.81 -5.07
CA THR A 140 4.65 0.51 -5.42
C THR A 140 5.52 1.06 -4.29
N GLN A 141 5.12 0.83 -3.03
CA GLN A 141 5.92 1.18 -1.85
C GLN A 141 7.22 0.37 -1.80
N GLY A 142 7.19 -0.91 -2.20
CA GLY A 142 8.38 -1.75 -2.29
C GLY A 142 9.46 -1.16 -3.23
N ILE A 143 9.04 -0.50 -4.32
CA ILE A 143 9.97 0.25 -5.20
C ILE A 143 10.54 1.47 -4.48
N ALA A 144 9.72 2.25 -3.77
CA ALA A 144 10.20 3.42 -3.02
C ALA A 144 11.22 3.02 -1.93
N ASP A 145 10.96 1.91 -1.24
CA ASP A 145 11.87 1.34 -0.23
C ASP A 145 13.17 0.88 -0.88
N TYR A 146 13.11 0.26 -2.07
CA TYR A 146 14.29 -0.10 -2.86
C TYR A 146 15.09 1.12 -3.31
N ILE A 147 14.45 2.15 -3.86
CA ILE A 147 15.12 3.35 -4.36
C ILE A 147 15.88 4.06 -3.23
N SER A 148 15.28 4.12 -2.03
CA SER A 148 15.89 4.75 -0.85
C SER A 148 16.87 3.85 -0.09
N HIS A 149 16.95 2.56 -0.43
CA HIS A 149 17.80 1.61 0.28
C HIS A 149 19.30 1.95 0.10
N PRO A 150 20.11 1.98 1.18
CA PRO A 150 21.53 2.33 1.08
C PRO A 150 22.33 1.46 0.10
N ALA A 151 22.03 0.15 0.03
CA ALA A 151 22.68 -0.76 -0.90
C ALA A 151 22.36 -0.43 -2.37
N HIS A 152 21.10 -0.08 -2.67
CA HIS A 152 20.70 0.37 -4.00
C HIS A 152 21.38 1.70 -4.34
N LEU A 153 21.36 2.69 -3.45
CA LEU A 153 22.01 3.99 -3.68
C LEU A 153 23.51 3.84 -3.96
N HIS A 154 24.20 2.99 -3.19
CA HIS A 154 25.60 2.68 -3.43
C HIS A 154 25.81 2.04 -4.82
N PHE A 155 25.00 1.04 -5.16
CA PHE A 155 25.08 0.39 -6.46
C PHE A 155 24.77 1.35 -7.62
N ALA A 156 23.72 2.17 -7.51
CA ALA A 156 23.31 3.14 -8.51
C ALA A 156 24.43 4.16 -8.82
N ASN A 157 25.17 4.59 -7.80
CA ASN A 157 26.32 5.50 -7.96
C ASN A 157 27.49 4.87 -8.75
N ILE A 158 27.56 3.55 -8.83
CA ILE A 158 28.58 2.81 -9.60
C ILE A 158 28.03 2.43 -10.97
N PHE A 159 26.76 2.02 -11.03
CA PHE A 159 26.10 1.51 -12.22
C PHE A 159 25.76 2.59 -13.24
N LEU A 160 25.09 3.68 -12.80
CA LEU A 160 24.62 4.73 -13.71
C LEU A 160 25.75 5.42 -14.50
N PRO A 161 26.92 5.74 -13.91
CA PRO A 161 28.02 6.34 -14.66
C PRO A 161 28.60 5.45 -15.77
N ALA A 162 28.38 4.13 -15.73
CA ALA A 162 28.82 3.19 -16.75
C ALA A 162 27.86 3.12 -17.95
N LEU A 163 26.71 3.80 -17.90
CA LEU A 163 25.69 3.78 -18.94
C LEU A 163 25.83 4.98 -19.90
N ASP A 164 25.68 4.69 -21.18
CA ASP A 164 25.48 5.68 -22.26
C ASP A 164 23.99 6.05 -22.37
N LYS A 165 23.11 5.05 -22.22
CA LYS A 165 21.66 5.23 -22.24
C LYS A 165 21.01 4.46 -21.10
N VAL A 166 19.98 5.05 -20.51
CA VAL A 166 19.13 4.43 -19.50
C VAL A 166 17.68 4.85 -19.72
N LEU A 167 16.76 3.90 -19.63
CA LEU A 167 15.32 4.11 -19.61
C LEU A 167 14.73 3.18 -18.56
N VAL A 168 13.89 3.73 -17.69
CA VAL A 168 13.27 3.01 -16.58
C VAL A 168 11.76 3.13 -16.68
N VAL A 169 11.06 2.01 -16.53
CA VAL A 169 9.60 1.94 -16.50
C VAL A 169 9.17 1.05 -15.34
N ASP A 170 8.33 1.61 -14.47
CA ASP A 170 7.65 0.87 -13.43
C ASP A 170 6.20 0.65 -13.85
N PHE A 171 5.73 -0.60 -13.82
CA PHE A 171 4.35 -0.91 -14.19
C PHE A 171 3.79 -2.09 -13.41
N GLN A 172 2.48 -2.09 -13.22
CA GLN A 172 1.73 -3.24 -12.73
C GLN A 172 1.26 -4.06 -13.95
N PRO A 173 1.66 -5.34 -14.08
CA PRO A 173 1.21 -6.18 -15.17
C PRO A 173 -0.31 -6.34 -15.13
N THR A 174 -0.99 -5.74 -16.10
CA THR A 174 -2.42 -5.97 -16.32
C THR A 174 -2.58 -7.07 -17.37
N PRO A 175 -3.26 -8.19 -17.06
CA PRO A 175 -3.56 -9.20 -18.06
C PRO A 175 -4.28 -8.59 -19.27
N GLY A 176 -3.86 -8.94 -20.48
CA GLY A 176 -4.58 -8.54 -21.68
C GLY A 176 -5.99 -9.16 -21.72
N PRO A 177 -6.92 -8.58 -22.50
CA PRO A 177 -8.19 -9.24 -22.79
C PRO A 177 -7.90 -10.46 -23.66
N ASN A 178 -7.68 -11.62 -23.03
CA ASN A 178 -7.59 -12.87 -23.75
C ASN A 178 -8.96 -13.14 -24.39
N PRO A 179 -9.04 -13.41 -25.70
CA PRO A 179 -10.25 -13.99 -26.25
C PRO A 179 -10.46 -15.34 -25.55
N ASP A 180 -11.61 -15.51 -24.92
CA ASP A 180 -12.05 -16.79 -24.39
C ASP A 180 -11.93 -17.83 -25.52
N PRO A 181 -11.18 -18.94 -25.38
CA PRO A 181 -11.01 -19.93 -26.44
C PRO A 181 -12.30 -20.70 -26.81
N GLY A 182 -13.49 -20.20 -26.42
CA GLY A 182 -14.75 -20.91 -26.45
C GLY A 182 -15.96 -20.18 -27.04
N ASN A 183 -15.79 -19.30 -28.04
CA ASN A 183 -16.93 -18.82 -28.86
C ASN A 183 -16.64 -18.86 -30.36
#